data_AF-A0A7J0BHX4-F1
#
_entry.id   AF-A0A7J0BHX4-F1
#
_cell.length_a   1.000
_cell.length_b   1.000
_cell.length_c   1.000
_cell.angle_alpha   90.00
_cell.angle_beta   90.00
_cell.angle_gamma   90.00
#
_symmetry.space_group_name_H-M   'P 1'
#
loop_
_entity.id
_entity.type
_entity.pdbx_description
1 polymer ?
#
loop_
_entity_poly.entity_id
_entity_poly.type
_entity_poly.pdbx_seq_one_letter_code
_entity_poly.pdbx_strand_id
1 'polypeptide(L)'
;MDHRPERIRIIHELGKPQSLLCGADQFDTYGSGRDLLLLGLGPDPAMAAQAVMAKNPAGDAVIRYVESPEFSAQMNRKWHDAIPAGWVSVSPAECTPSLLSASTVLAFRQNLRLFPSFWGPLLAAVQLQHLRSRNPGGGTQASPQTRTILLSGTEHGLLIRELSCAFAAEGYAVHILDPDTITSELPRLLAQGTPALFFSVNAQGLDMFGERHNLLRAAGVPVAIWCVDTPWHILSGCKAPFWKESLLFVTDASFIPALQAAGAREVHHLPLATDPALFATQDDAELVAPLAPVVFVGRSEFPERRKYFSGIHPDGALQNIAHEMLLRGERPDYHWWAGQLGAADFWPDTPRAVGANAAESTECWRTMCLQQAHPCGLTVIGDEQWKPRLPEGSDLRPPVDYYTGLAAVYRNARISLNVTGMLLPAGLTQRHFDVWAAGGLLLTDANPGMDIFPRHLADAVTFRRPAEISPKVNHLLANPHKAAQLKALWRELILRDHTYLNRVQTVLNLTEPHRLHR
;
A
#
# COMPACT_ATOMS: atom_id res chain seq x y z
N MET A 1 -39.62 26.10 -9.05
CA MET A 1 -38.21 25.67 -9.12
C MET A 1 -37.65 25.87 -7.74
N ASP A 2 -37.46 24.80 -6.97
CA ASP A 2 -36.82 24.91 -5.65
C ASP A 2 -35.39 25.41 -5.86
N HIS A 3 -35.15 26.66 -5.48
CA HIS A 3 -33.79 27.21 -5.37
C HIS A 3 -33.06 26.39 -4.30
N ARG A 4 -32.30 25.37 -4.71
CA ARG A 4 -31.30 24.77 -3.83
C ARG A 4 -30.39 25.91 -3.35
N PRO A 5 -30.24 26.12 -2.03
CA PRO A 5 -29.37 27.18 -1.54
C PRO A 5 -27.96 26.95 -2.07
N GLU A 6 -27.35 28.03 -2.57
CA GLU A 6 -26.00 28.02 -3.10
C GLU A 6 -25.03 27.71 -1.95
N ARG A 7 -24.45 26.52 -1.95
CA ARG A 7 -23.56 26.08 -0.87
C ARG A 7 -22.22 26.80 -0.96
N ILE A 8 -21.76 27.37 0.15
CA ILE A 8 -20.42 27.98 0.26
C ILE A 8 -19.37 26.97 -0.22
N ARG A 9 -18.43 27.45 -1.03
CA ARG A 9 -17.29 26.67 -1.53
C ARG A 9 -16.00 27.31 -1.06
N ILE A 10 -15.06 26.48 -0.63
CA ILE A 10 -13.69 26.90 -0.32
C ILE A 10 -12.69 26.02 -1.04
N ILE A 11 -11.48 26.53 -1.20
CA ILE A 11 -10.32 25.78 -1.67
C ILE A 11 -9.76 24.97 -0.50
N HIS A 12 -9.73 23.64 -0.66
CA HIS A 12 -9.17 22.73 0.34
C HIS A 12 -7.64 22.63 0.19
N GLU A 13 -6.96 21.92 1.10
CA GLU A 13 -5.50 21.85 1.20
C GLU A 13 -4.77 21.46 -0.09
N LEU A 14 -5.40 20.66 -0.97
CA LEU A 14 -4.83 20.26 -2.26
C LEU A 14 -5.22 21.19 -3.42
N GLY A 15 -5.73 22.38 -3.13
CA GLY A 15 -6.00 23.41 -4.13
C GLY A 15 -7.29 23.26 -4.94
N LYS A 16 -8.15 22.27 -4.66
CA LYS A 16 -9.43 22.10 -5.39
C LYS A 16 -10.60 22.72 -4.61
N PRO A 17 -11.67 23.17 -5.29
CA PRO A 17 -12.85 23.72 -4.62
C PRO A 17 -13.75 22.63 -4.04
N GLN A 18 -14.13 22.76 -2.77
CA GLN A 18 -14.97 21.85 -2.00
C GLN A 18 -16.20 22.58 -1.45
N SER A 19 -17.40 22.00 -1.63
CA SER A 19 -18.64 22.53 -1.07
C SER A 19 -18.77 22.16 0.41
N LEU A 20 -19.24 23.13 1.20
CA LEU A 20 -19.49 22.98 2.63
C LEU A 20 -20.91 22.46 2.88
N LEU A 21 -21.02 21.51 3.79
CA LEU A 21 -22.25 21.03 4.38
C LEU A 21 -22.62 21.95 5.55
N CYS A 22 -23.91 22.23 5.69
CA CYS A 22 -24.45 23.09 6.72
C CYS A 22 -25.50 22.32 7.51
N GLY A 23 -25.58 22.59 8.82
CA GLY A 23 -26.52 21.96 9.75
C GLY A 23 -25.87 21.65 11.09
N ALA A 24 -26.67 21.68 12.16
CA ALA A 24 -26.21 21.34 13.51
C ALA A 24 -25.85 19.84 13.65
N ASP A 25 -26.32 18.99 12.73
CA ASP A 25 -26.00 17.56 12.63
C ASP A 25 -24.64 17.27 11.99
N GLN A 26 -23.91 18.32 11.57
CA GLN A 26 -22.58 18.22 10.95
C GLN A 26 -21.43 18.21 11.96
N PHE A 27 -21.71 18.00 13.25
CA PHE A 27 -20.72 17.94 14.31
C PHE A 27 -20.69 16.58 14.97
N ASP A 28 -19.52 15.96 15.03
CA ASP A 28 -19.28 14.79 15.88
C ASP A 28 -18.95 15.24 17.30
N THR A 29 -19.43 14.49 18.29
CA THR A 29 -19.23 14.80 19.71
C THR A 29 -18.22 13.84 20.34
N TYR A 30 -17.25 14.38 21.07
CA TYR A 30 -16.28 13.61 21.85
C TYR A 30 -16.24 14.10 23.29
N GLY A 31 -15.96 13.19 24.23
CA GLY A 31 -15.87 13.54 25.66
C GLY A 31 -17.22 13.88 26.30
N SER A 32 -17.16 14.27 27.56
CA SER A 32 -18.32 14.63 28.40
C SER A 32 -17.92 15.64 29.47
N GLY A 33 -16.94 16.50 29.17
CA GLY A 33 -16.50 17.55 30.08
C GLY A 33 -17.54 18.68 30.20
N ARG A 34 -17.39 19.51 31.24
CA ARG A 34 -18.31 20.62 31.54
C ARG A 34 -18.26 21.73 30.50
N ASP A 35 -17.05 22.12 30.06
CA ASP A 35 -16.84 23.18 29.09
C ASP A 35 -17.12 22.68 27.66
N LEU A 36 -17.18 23.57 26.66
CA LEU A 36 -17.23 23.20 25.25
C LEU A 36 -16.02 23.69 24.47
N LEU A 37 -15.54 22.82 23.58
CA LEU A 37 -14.53 23.14 22.59
C LEU A 37 -15.04 22.77 21.21
N LEU A 38 -15.16 23.76 20.32
CA LEU A 38 -15.47 23.53 18.92
C LEU A 38 -14.19 23.39 18.11
N LEU A 39 -14.11 22.35 17.30
CA LEU A 39 -13.08 22.18 16.29
C LEU A 39 -13.70 22.45 14.93
N GLY A 40 -13.46 23.65 14.40
CA GLY A 40 -14.07 24.16 13.18
C GLY A 40 -15.51 24.62 13.43
N LEU A 41 -15.86 25.81 12.96
CA LEU A 41 -17.19 26.41 13.15
C LEU A 41 -18.16 26.04 12.03
N GLY A 42 -17.67 25.44 10.95
CA GLY A 42 -18.46 25.17 9.75
C GLY A 42 -18.82 26.44 8.96
N PRO A 43 -19.64 26.31 7.90
CA PRO A 43 -19.99 27.45 7.03
C PRO A 43 -20.95 28.47 7.68
N ASP A 44 -21.55 28.14 8.82
CA ASP A 44 -22.56 28.97 9.49
C ASP A 44 -22.38 28.90 11.01
N PRO A 45 -21.73 29.91 11.64
CA PRO A 45 -21.53 29.95 13.08
C PRO A 45 -22.84 29.94 13.88
N ALA A 46 -23.98 30.35 13.30
CA ALA A 46 -25.27 30.24 13.98
C ALA A 46 -25.70 28.76 14.15
N MET A 47 -25.38 27.90 13.18
CA MET A 47 -25.61 26.45 13.30
C MET A 47 -24.65 25.81 14.31
N ALA A 48 -23.40 26.27 14.38
CA ALA A 48 -22.49 25.87 15.45
C ALA A 48 -23.04 26.27 16.82
N ALA A 49 -23.60 27.47 16.96
CA ALA A 49 -24.23 27.93 18.19
C ALA A 49 -25.44 27.06 18.58
N GLN A 50 -26.24 26.63 17.60
CA GLN A 50 -27.34 25.69 17.85
C GLN A 50 -26.83 24.33 18.37
N ALA A 51 -25.74 23.80 17.79
CA ALA A 51 -25.11 22.57 18.26
C ALA A 51 -24.58 22.71 19.70
N VAL A 52 -24.02 23.87 20.04
CA VAL A 52 -23.58 24.19 21.41
C VAL A 52 -24.77 24.26 22.38
N MET A 53 -25.85 24.96 22.03
CA MET A 53 -27.05 25.05 22.86
C MET A 53 -27.65 23.66 23.15
N ALA A 54 -27.64 22.76 22.18
CA ALA A 54 -28.11 21.37 22.36
C ALA A 54 -27.27 20.57 23.38
N LYS A 55 -25.99 20.95 23.59
CA LYS A 55 -25.08 20.33 24.55
C LYS A 55 -24.94 21.11 25.86
N ASN A 56 -25.37 22.38 25.89
CA ASN A 56 -25.29 23.30 27.02
C ASN A 56 -26.63 24.03 27.23
N PRO A 57 -27.71 23.34 27.59
CA PRO A 57 -29.02 23.96 27.77
C PRO A 57 -29.07 24.96 28.95
N ALA A 58 -28.17 24.80 29.94
CA ALA A 58 -28.08 25.69 31.10
C ALA A 58 -27.30 26.99 30.80
N GLY A 59 -26.48 27.01 29.75
CA GLY A 59 -25.74 28.20 29.32
C GLY A 59 -24.56 28.58 30.23
N ASP A 60 -24.09 27.70 31.11
CA ASP A 60 -23.07 28.00 32.13
C ASP A 60 -21.65 27.53 31.76
N ALA A 61 -21.51 26.74 30.70
CA ALA A 61 -20.22 26.26 30.21
C ALA A 61 -19.38 27.36 29.52
N VAL A 62 -18.06 27.31 29.70
CA VAL A 62 -17.14 28.16 28.91
C VAL A 62 -17.02 27.58 27.50
N ILE A 63 -17.21 28.41 26.48
CA ILE A 63 -17.19 27.99 25.08
C ILE A 63 -15.91 28.49 24.41
N ARG A 64 -15.12 27.54 23.90
CA ARG A 64 -13.88 27.79 23.17
C ARG A 64 -13.99 27.25 21.75
N TYR A 65 -13.21 27.81 20.83
CA TYR A 65 -13.12 27.27 19.47
C TYR A 65 -11.72 27.37 18.88
N VAL A 66 -11.39 26.38 18.05
CA VAL A 66 -10.24 26.40 17.14
C VAL A 66 -10.80 26.50 15.72
N GLU A 67 -10.15 27.28 14.86
CA GLU A 67 -10.46 27.35 13.43
C GLU A 67 -9.16 27.33 12.61
N SER A 68 -9.22 26.74 11.41
CA SER A 68 -8.12 26.81 10.44
C SER A 68 -8.00 28.25 9.92
N PRO A 69 -6.80 28.86 9.98
CA PRO A 69 -6.57 30.17 9.38
C PRO A 69 -6.94 30.21 7.90
N GLU A 70 -6.66 29.15 7.15
CA GLU A 70 -6.97 28.99 5.73
C GLU A 70 -8.48 28.88 5.47
N PHE A 71 -9.23 28.23 6.35
CA PHE A 71 -10.69 28.22 6.30
C PHE A 71 -11.24 29.64 6.54
N SER A 72 -10.82 30.25 7.66
CA SER A 72 -11.31 31.54 8.12
C SER A 72 -11.02 32.68 7.14
N ALA A 73 -9.85 32.66 6.49
CA ALA A 73 -9.46 33.62 5.46
C ALA A 73 -10.35 33.58 4.21
N GLN A 74 -11.00 32.44 3.93
CA GLN A 74 -11.91 32.28 2.80
C GLN A 74 -13.35 32.65 3.13
N MET A 75 -13.66 32.93 4.40
CA MET A 75 -14.99 33.32 4.85
C MET A 75 -15.23 34.83 4.73
N ASN A 76 -16.47 35.20 4.42
CA ASN A 76 -16.85 36.61 4.28
C ASN A 76 -17.05 37.29 5.64
N ARG A 77 -17.18 38.62 5.64
CA ARG A 77 -17.38 39.40 6.87
C ARG A 77 -18.61 38.97 7.69
N LYS A 78 -19.69 38.56 7.02
CA LYS A 78 -20.92 38.08 7.70
C LYS A 78 -20.66 36.84 8.53
N TRP A 79 -19.81 35.93 8.07
CA TRP A 79 -19.40 34.75 8.82
C TRP A 79 -18.64 35.15 10.09
N HIS A 80 -17.68 36.07 9.98
CA HIS A 80 -16.91 36.56 11.13
C HIS A 80 -17.79 37.27 12.16
N ASP A 81 -18.72 38.11 11.71
CA ASP A 81 -19.64 38.84 12.58
C ASP A 81 -20.70 37.92 13.23
N ALA A 82 -20.91 36.71 12.69
CA ALA A 82 -21.83 35.71 13.24
C ALA A 82 -21.24 34.88 14.38
N ILE A 83 -19.93 34.94 14.62
CA ILE A 83 -19.29 34.25 15.74
C ILE A 83 -19.73 34.92 17.05
N PRO A 84 -20.31 34.19 18.02
CA PRO A 84 -20.75 34.80 19.27
C PRO A 84 -19.60 35.44 20.07
N ALA A 85 -19.77 36.70 20.49
CA ALA A 85 -18.72 37.48 21.15
C ALA A 85 -18.19 36.89 22.48
N GLY A 86 -18.96 36.02 23.13
CA GLY A 86 -18.55 35.32 24.35
C GLY A 86 -17.70 34.08 24.11
N TRP A 87 -17.48 33.68 22.86
CA TRP A 87 -16.67 32.50 22.54
C TRP A 87 -15.20 32.87 22.47
N VAL A 88 -14.36 32.04 23.08
CA VAL A 88 -12.92 32.30 23.17
C VAL A 88 -12.19 31.49 22.10
N SER A 89 -11.52 32.20 21.18
CA SER A 89 -10.62 31.54 20.24
C SER A 89 -9.39 31.02 20.97
N VAL A 90 -9.00 29.78 20.69
CA VAL A 90 -7.78 29.17 21.20
C VAL A 90 -6.96 28.60 20.05
N SER A 91 -5.64 28.60 20.18
CA SER A 91 -4.74 27.97 19.22
C SER A 91 -4.70 26.44 19.40
N PRO A 92 -4.31 25.67 18.37
CA PRO A 92 -4.14 24.22 18.50
C PRO A 92 -3.19 23.80 19.64
N ALA A 93 -2.18 24.63 19.96
CA ALA A 93 -1.23 24.36 21.04
C ALA A 93 -1.85 24.48 22.44
N GLU A 94 -2.91 25.28 22.60
CA GLU A 94 -3.64 25.46 23.86
C GLU A 94 -4.62 24.30 24.13
N CYS A 95 -4.87 23.43 23.15
CA CYS A 95 -5.64 22.19 23.29
C CYS A 95 -4.90 21.10 24.07
N THR A 96 -4.48 21.44 25.29
CA THR A 96 -3.78 20.55 26.21
C THR A 96 -4.67 19.38 26.67
N PRO A 97 -4.08 18.25 27.12
CA PRO A 97 -4.85 17.13 27.68
C PRO A 97 -5.83 17.55 28.78
N SER A 98 -5.44 18.50 29.63
CA SER A 98 -6.30 19.06 30.67
C SER A 98 -7.52 19.77 30.09
N LEU A 99 -7.32 20.64 29.09
CA LEU A 99 -8.45 21.30 28.42
C LEU A 99 -9.38 20.29 27.75
N LEU A 100 -8.81 19.35 26.98
CA LEU A 100 -9.56 18.31 26.30
C LEU A 100 -10.36 17.43 27.27
N SER A 101 -9.80 17.13 28.44
CA SER A 101 -10.51 16.38 29.49
C SER A 101 -11.65 17.14 30.15
N ALA A 102 -11.52 18.47 30.24
CA ALA A 102 -12.52 19.35 30.85
C ALA A 102 -13.65 19.73 29.89
N SER A 103 -13.52 19.45 28.60
CA SER A 103 -14.46 19.85 27.56
C SER A 103 -15.26 18.68 26.96
N THR A 104 -16.49 18.97 26.57
CA THR A 104 -17.21 18.26 25.50
C THR A 104 -16.80 18.89 24.17
N VAL A 105 -16.20 18.08 23.30
CA VAL A 105 -15.65 18.55 22.02
C VAL A 105 -16.66 18.34 20.90
N LEU A 106 -16.93 19.38 20.11
CA LEU A 106 -17.75 19.34 18.90
C LEU A 106 -16.86 19.54 17.69
N ALA A 107 -16.67 18.52 16.86
CA ALA A 107 -15.81 18.59 15.68
C ALA A 107 -16.63 18.63 14.40
N PHE A 108 -16.39 19.63 13.56
CA PHE A 108 -17.05 19.72 12.26
C PHE A 108 -16.59 18.60 11.32
N ARG A 109 -17.55 17.82 10.81
CA ARG A 109 -17.30 16.56 10.08
C ARG A 109 -16.42 16.70 8.84
N GLN A 110 -16.44 17.85 8.18
CA GLN A 110 -15.66 18.04 6.95
C GLN A 110 -14.21 18.48 7.20
N ASN A 111 -13.82 18.76 8.44
CA ASN A 111 -12.49 19.29 8.79
C ASN A 111 -11.34 18.52 8.11
N LEU A 112 -11.28 17.20 8.28
CA LEU A 112 -10.22 16.36 7.69
C LEU A 112 -10.21 16.37 6.16
N ARG A 113 -11.37 16.55 5.53
CA ARG A 113 -11.46 16.64 4.07
C ARG A 113 -10.99 18.00 3.54
N LEU A 114 -11.08 19.04 4.37
CA LEU A 114 -10.73 20.41 4.01
C LEU A 114 -9.24 20.68 4.24
N PHE A 115 -8.77 20.48 5.48
CA PHE A 115 -7.40 20.79 5.90
C PHE A 115 -6.86 19.68 6.81
N PRO A 116 -6.63 18.46 6.26
CA PRO A 116 -6.18 17.31 7.04
C PRO A 116 -4.88 17.56 7.82
N SER A 117 -3.95 18.36 7.30
CA SER A 117 -2.69 18.67 7.99
C SER A 117 -2.88 19.53 9.23
N PHE A 118 -3.90 20.40 9.23
CA PHE A 118 -4.26 21.22 10.40
C PHE A 118 -5.10 20.41 11.41
N TRP A 119 -6.14 19.73 10.92
CA TRP A 119 -7.13 19.07 11.78
C TRP A 119 -6.72 17.69 12.29
N GLY A 120 -5.93 16.95 11.51
CA GLY A 120 -5.54 15.57 11.82
C GLY A 120 -4.89 15.41 13.20
N PRO A 121 -3.81 16.16 13.51
CA PRO A 121 -3.17 16.09 14.82
C PRO A 121 -4.09 16.45 15.98
N LEU A 122 -4.97 17.45 15.80
CA LEU A 122 -5.88 17.92 16.84
C LEU A 122 -7.00 16.90 17.12
N LEU A 123 -7.61 16.33 16.08
CA LEU A 123 -8.61 15.28 16.21
C LEU A 123 -8.02 14.02 16.84
N ALA A 124 -6.80 13.64 16.47
CA ALA A 124 -6.09 12.52 17.09
C ALA A 124 -5.86 12.76 18.59
N ALA A 125 -5.48 13.96 19.00
CA ALA A 125 -5.31 14.32 20.41
C ALA A 125 -6.63 14.22 21.19
N VAL A 126 -7.74 14.69 20.61
CA VAL A 126 -9.09 14.56 21.18
C VAL A 126 -9.48 13.09 21.36
N GLN A 127 -9.33 12.29 20.29
CA GLN A 127 -9.68 10.88 20.31
C GLN A 127 -8.87 10.12 21.36
N LEU A 128 -7.55 10.34 21.40
CA LEU A 128 -6.68 9.67 22.36
C LEU A 128 -6.99 10.07 23.81
N GLN A 129 -7.27 11.35 24.07
CA GLN A 129 -7.66 11.80 25.40
C GLN A 129 -8.99 11.17 25.84
N HIS A 130 -9.96 11.04 24.93
CA HIS A 130 -11.24 10.39 25.20
C HIS A 130 -11.08 8.88 25.46
N LEU A 131 -10.18 8.21 24.75
CA LEU A 131 -9.88 6.79 24.99
C LEU A 131 -9.27 6.57 26.37
N ARG A 132 -8.33 7.43 26.78
CA ARG A 132 -7.67 7.35 28.09
C ARG A 132 -8.63 7.61 29.25
N SER A 133 -9.56 8.57 29.10
CA SER A 133 -10.53 8.87 30.17
C SER A 133 -11.55 7.75 30.40
N ARG A 134 -11.84 6.94 29.37
CA ARG A 134 -12.69 5.75 29.49
C ARG A 134 -11.99 4.56 30.14
N ASN A 135 -10.66 4.54 30.19
CA ASN A 135 -9.88 3.43 30.74
C ASN A 135 -8.72 3.92 31.62
N PRO A 136 -8.99 4.63 32.74
CA PRO A 136 -7.96 5.28 33.55
C PRO A 136 -6.96 4.31 34.21
N GLY A 137 -7.29 3.01 34.29
CA GLY A 137 -6.43 1.95 34.84
C GLY A 137 -5.54 1.25 33.81
N GLY A 138 -5.64 1.56 32.51
CA GLY A 138 -4.89 0.87 31.45
C GLY A 138 -3.41 1.24 31.37
N GLY A 139 -2.94 2.22 32.15
CA GLY A 139 -1.56 2.70 32.16
C GLY A 139 -0.66 2.14 33.26
N THR A 140 -1.18 1.33 34.20
CA THR A 140 -0.42 0.92 35.40
C THR A 140 -0.54 -0.57 35.67
N GLN A 141 0.13 -1.39 34.85
CA GLN A 141 0.81 -2.61 35.30
C GLN A 141 1.68 -3.14 34.15
N ALA A 142 2.95 -2.73 34.14
CA ALA A 142 3.97 -3.31 33.27
C ALA A 142 4.33 -4.71 33.81
N SER A 143 3.53 -5.71 33.48
CA SER A 143 4.07 -7.05 33.25
C SER A 143 5.04 -6.95 32.05
N PRO A 144 6.00 -7.89 31.87
CA PRO A 144 6.86 -7.87 30.69
C PRO A 144 5.98 -8.12 29.47
N GLN A 145 5.41 -7.05 28.92
CA GLN A 145 4.39 -7.09 27.90
C GLN A 145 5.08 -7.47 26.60
N THR A 146 4.74 -8.64 26.06
CA THR A 146 5.11 -9.01 24.70
C THR A 146 4.80 -7.83 23.78
N ARG A 147 5.81 -7.32 23.08
CA ARG A 147 5.62 -6.19 22.17
C ARG A 147 4.67 -6.59 21.05
N THR A 148 3.80 -5.67 20.68
CA THR A 148 2.73 -5.93 19.72
C THR A 148 3.01 -5.25 18.38
N ILE A 149 2.79 -5.96 17.28
CA ILE A 149 2.73 -5.42 15.91
C ILE A 149 1.27 -5.38 15.49
N LEU A 150 0.82 -4.24 14.96
CA LEU A 150 -0.44 -4.13 14.26
C LEU A 150 -0.18 -4.31 12.77
N LEU A 151 -0.76 -5.34 12.16
CA LEU A 151 -0.62 -5.63 10.73
C LEU A 151 -1.98 -5.43 10.06
N SER A 152 -2.08 -4.52 9.10
CA SER A 152 -3.34 -4.35 8.38
C SER A 152 -3.49 -5.35 7.25
N GLY A 153 -4.63 -6.03 7.22
CA GLY A 153 -5.02 -6.96 6.16
C GLY A 153 -6.04 -7.97 6.65
N THR A 154 -6.35 -8.97 5.84
CA THR A 154 -7.21 -10.10 6.23
C THR A 154 -6.35 -11.34 6.48
N GLU A 155 -6.82 -12.30 7.29
CA GLU A 155 -6.05 -13.52 7.61
C GLU A 155 -5.65 -14.33 6.37
N HIS A 156 -6.43 -14.24 5.29
CA HIS A 156 -6.17 -14.90 4.01
C HIS A 156 -5.55 -13.97 2.96
N GLY A 157 -5.23 -12.72 3.33
CA GLY A 157 -4.56 -11.77 2.46
C GLY A 157 -3.14 -12.24 2.16
N LEU A 158 -2.73 -12.15 0.89
CA LEU A 158 -1.34 -12.39 0.50
C LEU A 158 -0.42 -11.51 1.34
N LEU A 159 0.73 -12.06 1.73
CA LEU A 159 1.75 -11.45 2.61
C LEU A 159 1.34 -11.35 4.08
N ILE A 160 0.06 -11.39 4.43
CA ILE A 160 -0.37 -11.19 5.83
C ILE A 160 0.06 -12.39 6.68
N ARG A 161 -0.14 -13.61 6.19
CA ARG A 161 0.29 -14.83 6.88
C ARG A 161 1.81 -14.85 7.05
N GLU A 162 2.54 -14.59 5.97
CA GLU A 162 4.00 -14.66 5.93
C GLU A 162 4.65 -13.61 6.84
N LEU A 163 4.15 -12.38 6.81
CA LEU A 163 4.59 -11.31 7.69
C LEU A 163 4.22 -11.61 9.15
N SER A 164 3.02 -12.14 9.41
CA SER A 164 2.62 -12.53 10.78
C SER A 164 3.55 -13.59 11.36
N CYS A 165 3.87 -14.63 10.59
CA CYS A 165 4.85 -15.65 10.99
C CYS A 165 6.24 -15.05 11.22
N ALA A 166 6.70 -14.16 10.33
CA ALA A 166 8.01 -13.53 10.44
C ALA A 166 8.13 -12.59 11.66
N PHE A 167 7.12 -11.76 11.94
CA PHE A 167 7.10 -10.92 13.15
C PHE A 167 6.99 -11.77 14.43
N ALA A 168 6.20 -12.86 14.41
CA ALA A 168 6.10 -13.77 15.54
C ALA A 168 7.44 -14.48 15.83
N ALA A 169 8.19 -14.87 14.79
CA ALA A 169 9.53 -15.43 14.93
C ALA A 169 10.53 -14.44 15.57
N GLU A 170 10.30 -13.14 15.39
CA GLU A 170 11.06 -12.06 16.04
C GLU A 170 10.57 -11.71 17.47
N GLY A 171 9.65 -12.51 18.02
CA GLY A 171 9.16 -12.41 19.39
C GLY A 171 8.01 -11.43 19.62
N TYR A 172 7.34 -10.97 18.55
CA TYR A 172 6.19 -10.07 18.67
C TYR A 172 4.85 -10.81 18.70
N ALA A 173 3.91 -10.28 19.47
CA ALA A 173 2.50 -10.60 19.29
C ALA A 173 1.97 -9.83 18.07
N VAL A 174 1.37 -10.52 17.10
CA VAL A 174 0.81 -9.88 15.90
C VAL A 174 -0.70 -9.79 16.03
N HIS A 175 -1.26 -8.59 15.89
CA HIS A 175 -2.70 -8.39 15.72
C HIS A 175 -2.98 -7.98 14.29
N ILE A 176 -3.68 -8.85 13.56
CA ILE A 176 -4.16 -8.56 12.23
C ILE A 176 -5.41 -7.67 12.36
N LEU A 177 -5.42 -6.55 11.64
CA LEU A 177 -6.53 -5.60 11.63
C LEU A 177 -7.21 -5.62 10.27
N ASP A 178 -8.44 -6.13 10.25
CA ASP A 178 -9.26 -6.16 9.06
C ASP A 178 -9.60 -4.72 8.61
N PRO A 179 -9.34 -4.35 7.34
CA PRO A 179 -9.67 -3.02 6.82
C PRO A 179 -11.13 -2.59 7.04
N ASP A 180 -12.07 -3.52 7.14
CA ASP A 180 -13.49 -3.23 7.32
C ASP A 180 -13.85 -2.91 8.78
N THR A 181 -13.12 -3.48 9.75
CA THR A 181 -13.41 -3.31 11.19
C THR A 181 -12.44 -2.38 11.91
N ILE A 182 -11.28 -2.08 11.30
CA ILE A 182 -10.16 -1.32 11.88
C ILE A 182 -10.58 0.02 12.51
N THR A 183 -11.57 0.72 11.94
CA THR A 183 -12.09 1.99 12.46
C THR A 183 -12.55 1.87 13.91
N SER A 184 -13.12 0.73 14.29
CA SER A 184 -13.64 0.48 15.64
C SER A 184 -12.64 -0.23 16.56
N GLU A 185 -11.75 -1.04 15.99
CA GLU A 185 -10.78 -1.85 16.75
C GLU A 185 -9.53 -1.07 17.14
N LEU A 186 -8.98 -0.28 16.22
CA LEU A 186 -7.74 0.46 16.45
C LEU A 186 -7.80 1.36 17.69
N PRO A 187 -8.85 2.18 17.91
CA PRO A 187 -8.97 2.97 19.14
C PRO A 187 -8.96 2.12 20.41
N ARG A 188 -9.58 0.94 20.40
CA ARG A 188 -9.63 0.03 21.57
C ARG A 188 -8.26 -0.55 21.89
N LEU A 189 -7.49 -0.93 20.88
CA LEU A 189 -6.13 -1.44 21.05
C LEU A 189 -5.18 -0.36 21.56
N LEU A 190 -5.29 0.86 21.03
CA LEU A 190 -4.49 2.01 21.51
C LEU A 190 -4.86 2.43 22.94
N ALA A 191 -6.04 2.08 23.43
CA ALA A 191 -6.43 2.26 24.83
C ALA A 191 -5.82 1.20 25.78
N GLN A 192 -5.28 0.09 25.24
CA GLN A 192 -4.69 -1.00 26.01
C GLN A 192 -3.16 -0.91 26.10
N GLY A 193 -2.53 -0.16 25.20
CA GLY A 193 -1.09 0.06 25.18
C GLY A 193 -0.62 0.73 23.89
N THR A 194 0.70 0.91 23.78
CA THR A 194 1.35 1.45 22.58
C THR A 194 2.01 0.30 21.81
N PRO A 195 1.43 -0.13 20.67
CA PRO A 195 2.08 -1.07 19.76
C PRO A 195 3.47 -0.61 19.33
N ALA A 196 4.34 -1.56 19.02
CA ALA A 196 5.69 -1.29 18.54
C ALA A 196 5.72 -0.74 17.12
N LEU A 197 4.77 -1.15 16.27
CA LEU A 197 4.68 -0.75 14.87
C LEU A 197 3.25 -0.99 14.36
N PHE A 198 2.79 -0.09 13.51
CA PHE A 198 1.72 -0.36 12.56
C PHE A 198 2.33 -0.60 11.18
N PHE A 199 2.20 -1.81 10.65
CA PHE A 199 2.74 -2.20 9.35
C PHE A 199 1.60 -2.41 8.35
N SER A 200 1.68 -1.70 7.22
CA SER A 200 0.64 -1.70 6.21
C SER A 200 1.20 -2.08 4.85
N VAL A 201 0.64 -3.11 4.23
CA VAL A 201 0.92 -3.45 2.83
C VAL A 201 0.01 -2.62 1.93
N ASN A 202 0.58 -1.91 0.97
CA ASN A 202 -0.14 -1.04 0.02
C ASN A 202 -1.09 -0.02 0.70
N ALA A 203 -0.68 0.54 1.84
CA ALA A 203 -1.46 1.50 2.63
C ALA A 203 -2.83 0.98 3.10
N GLN A 204 -3.07 -0.34 3.09
CA GLN A 204 -4.26 -0.95 3.67
C GLN A 204 -4.43 -0.56 5.15
N GLY A 205 -5.66 -0.35 5.57
CA GLY A 205 -6.00 0.09 6.91
C GLY A 205 -5.77 1.57 7.18
N LEU A 206 -5.08 2.32 6.31
CA LEU A 206 -5.00 3.78 6.40
C LEU A 206 -6.17 4.42 5.62
N ASP A 207 -6.64 5.58 6.09
CA ASP A 207 -7.72 6.32 5.45
C ASP A 207 -7.19 7.47 4.57
N MET A 208 -8.05 7.97 3.69
CA MET A 208 -7.68 8.97 2.69
C MET A 208 -7.11 10.26 3.31
N PHE A 209 -7.60 10.69 4.47
CA PHE A 209 -7.27 11.99 5.06
C PHE A 209 -6.31 11.88 6.25
N GLY A 210 -5.84 10.66 6.56
CA GLY A 210 -4.85 10.40 7.58
C GLY A 210 -5.38 10.44 9.01
N GLU A 211 -6.67 10.23 9.24
CA GLU A 211 -7.25 10.15 10.58
C GLU A 211 -6.53 9.09 11.43
N ARG A 212 -6.48 7.85 10.93
CA ARG A 212 -5.84 6.71 11.60
C ARG A 212 -4.34 6.89 11.71
N HIS A 213 -3.71 7.44 10.67
CA HIS A 213 -2.29 7.78 10.72
C HIS A 213 -1.99 8.78 11.85
N ASN A 214 -2.78 9.85 11.97
CA ASN A 214 -2.59 10.83 13.03
C ASN A 214 -2.89 10.24 14.41
N LEU A 215 -3.90 9.36 14.53
CA LEU A 215 -4.20 8.65 15.78
C LEU A 215 -3.03 7.75 16.22
N LEU A 216 -2.47 6.95 15.31
CA LEU A 216 -1.28 6.12 15.55
C LEU A 216 -0.09 6.98 15.99
N ARG A 217 0.19 8.07 15.26
CA ARG A 217 1.25 9.02 15.57
C ARG A 217 1.07 9.65 16.96
N ALA A 218 -0.15 10.10 17.29
CA ALA A 218 -0.46 10.68 18.59
C ALA A 218 -0.30 9.68 19.74
N ALA A 219 -0.55 8.39 19.47
CA ALA A 219 -0.33 7.30 20.42
C ALA A 219 1.16 6.86 20.52
N GLY A 220 2.05 7.46 19.73
CA GLY A 220 3.48 7.13 19.69
C GLY A 220 3.81 5.86 18.92
N VAL A 221 2.92 5.39 18.04
CA VAL A 221 3.11 4.19 17.23
C VAL A 221 3.75 4.57 15.88
N PRO A 222 4.94 4.05 15.53
CA PRO A 222 5.51 4.20 14.20
C PRO A 222 4.60 3.59 13.12
N VAL A 223 4.54 4.23 11.96
CA VAL A 223 3.74 3.77 10.81
C VAL A 223 4.66 3.45 9.65
N ALA A 224 4.64 2.19 9.20
CA ALA A 224 5.35 1.72 8.03
C ALA A 224 4.37 1.33 6.91
N ILE A 225 4.67 1.75 5.69
CA ILE A 225 3.88 1.44 4.50
C ILE A 225 4.80 0.73 3.49
N TRP A 226 4.47 -0.51 3.15
CA TRP A 226 5.17 -1.27 2.12
C TRP A 226 4.38 -1.33 0.82
N CYS A 227 4.84 -0.58 -0.18
CA CYS A 227 4.31 -0.59 -1.53
C CYS A 227 4.88 -1.78 -2.32
N VAL A 228 4.07 -2.82 -2.44
CA VAL A 228 4.38 -4.01 -3.27
C VAL A 228 3.85 -3.87 -4.70
N ASP A 229 2.97 -2.89 -4.93
CA ASP A 229 2.54 -2.42 -6.25
C ASP A 229 3.10 -1.02 -6.55
N THR A 230 2.74 -0.44 -7.71
CA THR A 230 3.19 0.90 -8.15
C THR A 230 2.89 1.94 -7.06
N PRO A 231 3.90 2.59 -6.46
CA PRO A 231 3.71 3.50 -5.33
C PRO A 231 2.72 4.63 -5.63
N TRP A 232 2.74 5.18 -6.83
CA TRP A 232 1.82 6.27 -7.22
C TRP A 232 0.36 5.83 -7.33
N HIS A 233 0.09 4.56 -7.67
CA HIS A 233 -1.27 4.03 -7.64
C HIS A 233 -1.78 3.91 -6.20
N ILE A 234 -0.91 3.56 -5.26
CA ILE A 234 -1.23 3.41 -3.84
C ILE A 234 -1.40 4.78 -3.17
N LEU A 235 -0.36 5.62 -3.25
CA LEU A 235 -0.28 6.90 -2.53
C LEU A 235 -1.26 7.95 -3.05
N SER A 236 -1.72 7.84 -4.29
CA SER A 236 -2.81 8.67 -4.79
C SER A 236 -4.15 8.45 -4.07
N GLY A 237 -4.33 7.31 -3.36
CA GLY A 237 -5.43 7.09 -2.44
C GLY A 237 -5.34 7.91 -1.15
N CYS A 238 -4.13 8.35 -0.78
CA CYS A 238 -3.88 9.26 0.33
C CYS A 238 -4.10 10.69 -0.14
N LYS A 239 -5.21 11.32 0.26
CA LYS A 239 -5.57 12.73 -0.04
C LYS A 239 -5.07 13.71 1.03
N ALA A 240 -4.05 13.30 1.77
CA ALA A 240 -3.33 14.10 2.75
C ALA A 240 -1.84 13.70 2.74
N PRO A 241 -0.92 14.60 3.10
CA PRO A 241 0.52 14.37 2.96
C PRO A 241 1.11 13.46 4.05
N PHE A 242 0.30 12.80 4.88
CA PHE A 242 0.80 12.00 6.01
C PHE A 242 1.78 10.90 5.61
N TRP A 243 1.62 10.34 4.40
CA TRP A 243 2.49 9.29 3.87
C TRP A 243 3.94 9.75 3.71
N LYS A 244 4.17 11.06 3.56
CA LYS A 244 5.51 11.66 3.47
C LYS A 244 6.31 11.52 4.76
N GLU A 245 5.60 11.38 5.88
CA GLU A 245 6.14 11.24 7.24
C GLU A 245 6.14 9.78 7.73
N SER A 246 5.63 8.84 6.92
CA SER A 246 5.65 7.42 7.23
C SER A 246 6.97 6.80 6.79
N LEU A 247 7.36 5.68 7.40
CA LEU A 247 8.46 4.86 6.91
C LEU A 247 8.00 4.11 5.65
N LEU A 248 8.48 4.53 4.48
CA LEU A 248 8.08 3.93 3.22
C LEU A 248 9.05 2.83 2.79
N PHE A 249 8.48 1.70 2.40
CA PHE A 249 9.18 0.61 1.74
C PHE A 249 8.61 0.44 0.33
N VAL A 250 9.47 0.17 -0.65
CA VAL A 250 9.06 -0.13 -2.03
C VAL A 250 9.71 -1.42 -2.49
N THR A 251 8.96 -2.28 -3.20
CA THR A 251 9.55 -3.48 -3.84
C THR A 251 10.43 -3.12 -5.04
N ASP A 252 10.16 -1.97 -5.65
CA ASP A 252 10.87 -1.44 -6.81
C ASP A 252 11.64 -0.16 -6.44
N ALA A 253 12.97 -0.30 -6.34
CA ALA A 253 13.86 0.79 -5.95
C ALA A 253 13.88 1.96 -6.95
N SER A 254 13.44 1.75 -8.20
CA SER A 254 13.44 2.81 -9.22
C SER A 254 12.51 3.99 -8.87
N PHE A 255 11.54 3.79 -7.98
CA PHE A 255 10.64 4.86 -7.52
C PHE A 255 11.22 5.72 -6.39
N ILE A 256 12.30 5.29 -5.72
CA ILE A 256 12.86 6.00 -4.55
C ILE A 256 13.18 7.47 -4.87
N PRO A 257 13.91 7.81 -5.94
CA PRO A 257 14.24 9.21 -6.23
C PRO A 257 13.00 10.09 -6.43
N ALA A 258 11.97 9.57 -7.12
CA ALA A 258 10.73 10.30 -7.38
C ALA A 258 9.89 10.49 -6.11
N LEU A 259 9.86 9.49 -5.22
CA LEU A 259 9.18 9.59 -3.91
C LEU A 259 9.86 10.62 -3.00
N GLN A 260 11.18 10.63 -2.96
CA GLN A 260 11.96 11.63 -2.22
C GLN A 260 11.74 13.03 -2.77
N ALA A 261 11.75 13.20 -4.10
CA ALA A 261 11.44 14.47 -4.75
C ALA A 261 10.02 14.98 -4.43
N ALA A 262 9.05 14.07 -4.24
CA ALA A 262 7.69 14.40 -3.82
C ALA A 262 7.56 14.71 -2.31
N GLY A 263 8.65 14.58 -1.55
CA GLY A 263 8.76 14.96 -0.14
C GLY A 263 8.70 13.80 0.85
N ALA A 264 8.79 12.54 0.41
CA ALA A 264 8.93 11.43 1.34
C ALA A 264 10.25 11.52 2.11
N ARG A 265 10.20 11.42 3.43
CA ARG A 265 11.37 11.57 4.30
C ARG A 265 12.22 10.30 4.37
N GLU A 266 11.57 9.15 4.54
CA GLU A 266 12.23 7.86 4.70
C GLU A 266 11.67 6.87 3.70
N VAL A 267 12.49 6.48 2.72
CA VAL A 267 12.11 5.55 1.66
C VAL A 267 13.21 4.52 1.46
N HIS A 268 12.86 3.24 1.58
CA HIS A 268 13.81 2.13 1.53
C HIS A 268 13.38 1.07 0.52
N HIS A 269 14.36 0.42 -0.12
CA HIS A 269 14.09 -0.75 -0.95
C HIS A 269 13.84 -1.96 -0.05
N LEU A 270 12.69 -2.60 -0.24
CA LEU A 270 12.32 -3.85 0.43
C LEU A 270 11.70 -4.76 -0.64
N PRO A 271 12.51 -5.58 -1.33
CA PRO A 271 11.99 -6.49 -2.35
C PRO A 271 11.10 -7.56 -1.71
N LEU A 272 10.26 -8.20 -2.52
CA LEU A 272 9.55 -9.41 -2.12
C LEU A 272 10.52 -10.50 -1.61
N ALA A 273 9.93 -11.55 -1.04
CA ALA A 273 10.66 -12.63 -0.41
C ALA A 273 9.84 -13.92 -0.47
N THR A 274 10.39 -15.00 0.08
CA THR A 274 9.70 -16.29 0.20
C THR A 274 9.38 -16.61 1.66
N ASP A 275 8.35 -17.42 1.87
CA ASP A 275 8.13 -18.16 3.12
C ASP A 275 8.75 -19.57 2.95
N PRO A 276 9.87 -19.88 3.63
CA PRO A 276 10.51 -21.19 3.53
C PRO A 276 9.58 -22.36 3.87
N ALA A 277 8.65 -22.17 4.82
CA ALA A 277 7.78 -23.24 5.28
C ALA A 277 6.80 -23.67 4.19
N LEU A 278 6.29 -22.71 3.40
CA LEU A 278 5.37 -22.97 2.29
C LEU A 278 6.01 -23.81 1.18
N PHE A 279 7.32 -23.63 0.92
CA PHE A 279 8.02 -24.27 -0.19
C PHE A 279 8.92 -25.46 0.23
N ALA A 280 8.93 -25.81 1.52
CA ALA A 280 9.65 -26.95 2.06
C ALA A 280 8.88 -28.28 1.95
N THR A 281 7.53 -28.26 1.94
CA THR A 281 6.68 -29.45 2.04
C THR A 281 6.78 -30.36 0.81
N GLN A 282 7.10 -31.65 0.99
CA GLN A 282 7.33 -32.59 -0.11
C GLN A 282 6.07 -33.31 -0.62
N ASP A 283 4.93 -33.17 0.05
CA ASP A 283 3.90 -34.20 0.07
C ASP A 283 2.93 -34.26 -1.12
N ASP A 284 3.06 -33.39 -2.12
CA ASP A 284 2.03 -33.22 -3.17
C ASP A 284 2.49 -33.56 -4.59
N ALA A 285 3.55 -34.37 -4.77
CA ALA A 285 4.01 -34.77 -6.10
C ALA A 285 2.92 -35.53 -6.91
N GLU A 286 2.00 -36.21 -6.23
CA GLU A 286 0.87 -36.92 -6.85
C GLU A 286 -0.30 -36.00 -7.26
N LEU A 287 -0.32 -34.73 -6.82
CA LEU A 287 -1.42 -33.79 -7.10
C LEU A 287 -1.26 -33.00 -8.41
N VAL A 288 -0.09 -33.06 -9.07
CA VAL A 288 0.18 -32.24 -10.26
C VAL A 288 0.09 -33.09 -11.51
N ALA A 289 -0.96 -32.88 -12.31
CA ALA A 289 -1.08 -33.49 -13.63
C ALA A 289 0.17 -33.19 -14.49
N PRO A 290 0.62 -34.13 -15.35
CA PRO A 290 1.87 -34.02 -16.10
C PRO A 290 2.04 -32.66 -16.76
N LEU A 291 3.12 -31.94 -16.47
CA LEU A 291 3.40 -30.60 -17.00
C LEU A 291 4.23 -30.69 -18.29
N ALA A 292 4.04 -29.73 -19.19
CA ALA A 292 4.95 -29.53 -20.30
C ALA A 292 6.35 -29.10 -19.80
N PRO A 293 7.42 -29.16 -20.63
CA PRO A 293 8.76 -28.78 -20.22
C PRO A 293 8.89 -27.35 -19.67
N VAL A 294 8.11 -26.41 -20.22
CA VAL A 294 8.07 -25.02 -19.76
C VAL A 294 6.71 -24.74 -19.11
N VAL A 295 6.72 -24.10 -17.96
CA VAL A 295 5.50 -23.70 -17.24
C VAL A 295 5.50 -22.20 -17.00
N PHE A 296 4.40 -21.53 -17.31
CA PHE A 296 4.14 -20.17 -16.87
C PHE A 296 2.94 -20.15 -15.94
N VAL A 297 3.10 -19.60 -14.73
CA VAL A 297 1.99 -19.42 -13.78
C VAL A 297 1.71 -17.94 -13.62
N GLY A 298 0.54 -17.46 -14.01
CA GLY A 298 0.21 -16.05 -13.85
C GLY A 298 -1.10 -15.64 -14.48
N ARG A 299 -1.67 -14.55 -13.95
CA ARG A 299 -2.86 -13.93 -14.55
C ARG A 299 -2.50 -13.12 -15.80
N SER A 300 -3.40 -13.08 -16.76
CA SER A 300 -3.26 -12.29 -17.98
C SER A 300 -3.29 -10.80 -17.68
N GLU A 301 -4.16 -10.39 -16.76
CA GLU A 301 -4.28 -9.01 -16.27
C GLU A 301 -4.58 -8.95 -14.77
N PHE A 302 -4.41 -7.77 -14.17
CA PHE A 302 -4.80 -7.56 -12.77
C PHE A 302 -6.32 -7.33 -12.66
N PRO A 303 -6.96 -7.69 -11.53
CA PRO A 303 -8.41 -7.54 -11.36
C PRO A 303 -8.90 -6.11 -11.59
N GLU A 304 -10.11 -5.96 -12.16
CA GLU A 304 -10.73 -4.67 -12.42
C GLU A 304 -9.94 -3.70 -13.32
N ARG A 305 -8.91 -4.17 -14.06
CA ARG A 305 -8.09 -3.34 -14.97
C ARG A 305 -8.94 -2.43 -15.86
N ARG A 306 -9.97 -2.99 -16.50
CA ARG A 306 -10.87 -2.24 -17.40
C ARG A 306 -11.58 -1.09 -16.68
N LYS A 307 -12.04 -1.33 -15.46
CA LYS A 307 -12.69 -0.30 -14.62
C LYS A 307 -11.67 0.75 -14.17
N TYR A 308 -10.50 0.31 -13.73
CA TYR A 308 -9.44 1.19 -13.23
C TYR A 308 -8.93 2.17 -14.30
N PHE A 309 -8.75 1.70 -15.53
CA PHE A 309 -8.29 2.50 -16.68
C PHE A 309 -9.41 3.03 -17.58
N SER A 310 -10.66 3.01 -17.11
CA SER A 310 -11.79 3.52 -17.88
C SER A 310 -11.57 4.98 -18.31
N GLY A 311 -11.85 5.25 -19.59
CA GLY A 311 -11.70 6.57 -20.22
C GLY A 311 -10.29 6.91 -20.69
N ILE A 312 -9.36 5.95 -20.67
CA ILE A 312 -7.99 6.14 -21.19
C ILE A 312 -7.89 5.50 -22.56
N HIS A 313 -7.38 6.27 -23.53
CA HIS A 313 -7.13 5.81 -24.89
C HIS A 313 -5.63 5.89 -25.18
N PRO A 314 -4.93 4.75 -25.27
CA PRO A 314 -3.52 4.71 -25.66
C PRO A 314 -3.28 5.37 -27.02
N ASP A 315 -2.15 6.07 -27.16
CA ASP A 315 -1.70 6.60 -28.45
C ASP A 315 -1.08 5.46 -29.28
N GLY A 316 -1.69 5.15 -30.43
CA GLY A 316 -1.25 4.07 -31.32
C GLY A 316 0.19 4.25 -31.84
N ALA A 317 0.66 5.47 -32.05
CA ALA A 317 2.02 5.72 -32.52
C ALA A 317 3.05 5.39 -31.43
N LEU A 318 2.80 5.83 -30.19
CA LEU A 318 3.66 5.50 -29.05
C LEU A 318 3.61 4.01 -28.72
N GLN A 319 2.46 3.35 -28.88
CA GLN A 319 2.34 1.91 -28.71
C GLN A 319 3.17 1.14 -29.75
N ASN A 320 3.23 1.59 -31.01
CA ASN A 320 4.12 0.99 -32.01
C ASN A 320 5.60 1.15 -31.65
N ILE A 321 6.00 2.33 -31.14
CA ILE A 321 7.37 2.54 -30.65
C ILE A 321 7.67 1.58 -29.50
N ALA A 322 6.77 1.48 -28.52
CA ALA A 322 6.90 0.55 -27.40
C ALA A 322 7.01 -0.91 -27.88
N HIS A 323 6.22 -1.32 -28.89
CA HIS A 323 6.32 -2.65 -29.48
C HIS A 323 7.71 -2.92 -30.09
N GLU A 324 8.24 -1.98 -30.87
CA GLU A 324 9.59 -2.08 -31.45
C GLU A 324 10.69 -2.13 -30.37
N MET A 325 10.52 -1.41 -29.26
CA MET A 325 11.41 -1.51 -28.10
C MET A 325 11.43 -2.94 -27.54
N LEU A 326 10.27 -3.57 -27.35
CA LEU A 326 10.16 -4.94 -26.85
C LEU A 326 10.88 -5.94 -27.76
N LEU A 327 10.78 -5.79 -29.08
CA LEU A 327 11.48 -6.65 -30.05
C LEU A 327 13.01 -6.55 -29.92
N ARG A 328 13.54 -5.36 -29.58
CA ARG A 328 14.97 -5.13 -29.31
C ARG A 328 15.41 -5.56 -27.92
N GLY A 329 14.47 -5.94 -27.04
CA GLY A 329 14.73 -6.31 -25.65
C GLY A 329 14.89 -5.12 -24.72
N GLU A 330 14.39 -3.95 -25.15
CA GLU A 330 14.23 -2.77 -24.32
C GLU A 330 12.93 -2.86 -23.52
N ARG A 331 12.78 -2.01 -22.50
CA ARG A 331 11.63 -2.02 -21.58
C ARG A 331 10.87 -0.69 -21.67
N PRO A 332 9.74 -0.61 -22.39
CA PRO A 332 8.82 0.52 -22.32
C PRO A 332 8.04 0.45 -20.99
N ASP A 333 8.75 0.72 -19.90
CA ASP A 333 8.25 0.64 -18.53
C ASP A 333 7.50 1.90 -18.07
N TYR A 334 7.04 1.89 -16.81
CA TYR A 334 6.32 3.00 -16.21
C TYR A 334 7.07 4.34 -16.32
N HIS A 335 8.40 4.35 -16.14
CA HIS A 335 9.19 5.59 -16.23
C HIS A 335 9.33 6.06 -17.66
N TRP A 336 9.50 5.13 -18.61
CA TRP A 336 9.51 5.48 -20.03
C TRP A 336 8.18 6.12 -20.45
N TRP A 337 7.06 5.50 -20.07
CA TRP A 337 5.72 6.04 -20.36
C TRP A 337 5.46 7.38 -19.66
N ALA A 338 5.95 7.56 -18.42
CA ALA A 338 5.87 8.85 -17.75
C ALA A 338 6.61 9.95 -18.52
N GLY A 339 7.80 9.63 -19.04
CA GLY A 339 8.57 10.54 -19.90
C GLY A 339 7.87 10.88 -21.20
N GLN A 340 7.33 9.88 -21.92
CA GLN A 340 6.63 10.09 -23.20
C GLN A 340 5.35 10.90 -23.04
N LEU A 341 4.62 10.71 -21.93
CA LEU A 341 3.36 11.38 -21.66
C LEU A 341 3.53 12.71 -20.91
N GLY A 342 4.77 13.12 -20.60
CA GLY A 342 5.04 14.36 -19.87
C GLY A 342 4.47 14.39 -18.44
N ALA A 343 4.35 13.23 -17.78
CA ALA A 343 3.83 13.14 -16.43
C ALA A 343 4.89 13.63 -15.41
N ALA A 344 4.63 14.78 -14.79
CA ALA A 344 5.50 15.37 -13.77
C ALA A 344 4.92 15.28 -12.34
N ASP A 345 3.59 15.40 -12.21
CA ASP A 345 2.90 15.36 -10.92
C ASP A 345 2.24 13.99 -10.69
N PHE A 346 2.81 13.20 -9.78
CA PHE A 346 2.33 11.84 -9.47
C PHE A 346 1.42 11.75 -8.24
N TRP A 347 1.25 12.86 -7.52
CA TRP A 347 0.39 13.02 -6.35
C TRP A 347 -0.09 14.47 -6.28
N PRO A 348 -1.35 14.77 -5.91
CA PRO A 348 -2.35 13.89 -5.30
C PRO A 348 -3.18 13.05 -6.26
N ASP A 349 -3.06 13.31 -7.57
CA ASP A 349 -3.75 12.54 -8.60
C ASP A 349 -2.79 11.50 -9.21
N THR A 350 -3.35 10.36 -9.64
CA THR A 350 -2.57 9.32 -10.30
C THR A 350 -2.45 9.64 -11.79
N PRO A 351 -1.26 9.55 -12.41
CA PRO A 351 -1.15 9.58 -13.86
C PRO A 351 -1.59 8.23 -14.44
N ARG A 352 -2.90 7.94 -14.38
CA ARG A 352 -3.48 6.64 -14.78
C ARG A 352 -3.12 6.26 -16.21
N ALA A 353 -2.91 7.25 -17.08
CA ALA A 353 -2.49 7.02 -18.47
C ALA A 353 -1.12 6.34 -18.55
N VAL A 354 -0.17 6.71 -17.68
CA VAL A 354 1.14 6.06 -17.59
C VAL A 354 0.96 4.58 -17.21
N GLY A 355 0.19 4.33 -16.15
CA GLY A 355 -0.12 2.97 -15.71
C GLY A 355 -0.84 2.13 -16.77
N ALA A 356 -1.78 2.72 -17.51
CA ALA A 356 -2.53 2.03 -18.56
C ALA A 356 -1.64 1.60 -19.72
N ASN A 357 -0.77 2.50 -20.19
CA ASN A 357 0.13 2.20 -21.30
C ASN A 357 1.23 1.21 -20.88
N ALA A 358 1.76 1.30 -19.66
CA ALA A 358 2.68 0.29 -19.12
C ALA A 358 2.00 -1.08 -18.93
N ALA A 359 0.72 -1.12 -18.55
CA ALA A 359 -0.04 -2.37 -18.50
C ALA A 359 -0.22 -2.99 -19.89
N GLU A 360 -0.43 -2.18 -20.93
CA GLU A 360 -0.47 -2.64 -22.33
C GLU A 360 0.87 -3.22 -22.77
N SER A 361 1.98 -2.52 -22.48
CA SER A 361 3.32 -3.03 -22.74
C SER A 361 3.61 -4.35 -22.00
N THR A 362 3.06 -4.52 -20.79
CA THR A 362 3.15 -5.77 -20.04
C THR A 362 2.44 -6.92 -20.76
N GLU A 363 1.22 -6.68 -21.24
CA GLU A 363 0.44 -7.68 -21.97
C GLU A 363 1.13 -8.10 -23.27
N CYS A 364 1.60 -7.12 -24.05
CA CYS A 364 2.35 -7.35 -25.27
C CYS A 364 3.61 -8.19 -24.99
N TRP A 365 4.40 -7.79 -23.99
CA TRP A 365 5.63 -8.48 -23.61
C TRP A 365 5.40 -9.93 -23.20
N ARG A 366 4.40 -10.19 -22.35
CA ARG A 366 4.05 -11.55 -21.93
C ARG A 366 3.61 -12.39 -23.11
N THR A 367 2.76 -11.86 -23.97
CA THR A 367 2.26 -12.57 -25.15
C THR A 367 3.40 -13.00 -26.06
N MET A 368 4.33 -12.08 -26.37
CA MET A 368 5.52 -12.40 -27.19
C MET A 368 6.38 -13.49 -26.55
N CYS A 369 6.61 -13.41 -25.23
CA CYS A 369 7.42 -14.40 -24.52
C CYS A 369 6.78 -15.79 -24.49
N LEU A 370 5.46 -15.88 -24.24
CA LEU A 370 4.74 -17.15 -24.21
C LEU A 370 4.68 -17.78 -25.61
N GLN A 371 4.51 -16.97 -26.67
CA GLN A 371 4.57 -17.45 -28.05
C GLN A 371 5.94 -18.05 -28.40
N GLN A 372 7.04 -17.47 -27.90
CA GLN A 372 8.40 -18.01 -28.09
C GLN A 372 8.68 -19.25 -27.24
N ALA A 373 8.00 -19.40 -26.10
CA ALA A 373 8.10 -20.59 -25.27
C ALA A 373 7.27 -21.77 -25.80
N HIS A 374 6.20 -21.50 -26.55
CA HIS A 374 5.27 -22.53 -27.05
C HIS A 374 5.93 -23.69 -27.81
N PRO A 375 6.88 -23.47 -28.74
CA PRO A 375 7.57 -24.57 -29.44
C PRO A 375 8.41 -25.50 -28.54
N CYS A 376 8.74 -25.06 -27.32
CA CYS A 376 9.46 -25.86 -26.34
C CYS A 376 8.54 -26.73 -25.46
N GLY A 377 7.22 -26.69 -25.70
CA GLY A 377 6.19 -27.31 -24.87
C GLY A 377 5.87 -26.45 -23.66
N LEU A 378 4.78 -25.69 -23.75
CA LEU A 378 4.35 -24.72 -22.75
C LEU A 378 3.03 -25.13 -22.10
N THR A 379 3.01 -25.20 -20.77
CA THR A 379 1.80 -25.17 -19.95
C THR A 379 1.61 -23.77 -19.36
N VAL A 380 0.46 -23.16 -19.57
CA VAL A 380 0.05 -21.90 -18.93
C VAL A 380 -0.97 -22.21 -17.85
N ILE A 381 -0.66 -21.83 -16.60
CA ILE A 381 -1.58 -21.94 -15.46
C ILE A 381 -2.05 -20.53 -15.12
N GLY A 382 -3.31 -20.23 -15.41
CA GLY A 382 -3.83 -18.87 -15.32
C GLY A 382 -5.29 -18.77 -15.69
N ASP A 383 -5.76 -17.54 -15.88
CA ASP A 383 -7.16 -17.28 -16.24
C ASP A 383 -7.45 -17.54 -17.73
N GLU A 384 -8.74 -17.74 -18.04
CA GLU A 384 -9.25 -18.00 -19.39
C GLU A 384 -8.95 -16.87 -20.37
N GLN A 385 -8.68 -15.64 -19.90
CA GLN A 385 -8.33 -14.55 -20.81
C GLN A 385 -6.96 -14.75 -21.48
N TRP A 386 -6.16 -15.74 -21.09
CA TRP A 386 -5.00 -16.17 -21.88
C TRP A 386 -5.37 -16.80 -23.23
N LYS A 387 -6.51 -17.47 -23.34
CA LYS A 387 -6.90 -18.24 -24.53
C LYS A 387 -6.75 -17.50 -25.87
N PRO A 388 -7.22 -16.25 -26.06
CA PRO A 388 -7.04 -15.53 -27.32
C PRO A 388 -5.59 -15.07 -27.60
N ARG A 389 -4.69 -15.15 -26.62
CA ARG A 389 -3.29 -14.67 -26.70
C ARG A 389 -2.30 -15.79 -26.94
N LEU A 390 -2.71 -17.04 -26.72
CA LEU A 390 -1.88 -18.23 -26.87
C LEU A 390 -2.10 -18.86 -28.25
N PRO A 391 -1.08 -19.55 -28.81
CA PRO A 391 -1.25 -20.36 -30.01
C PRO A 391 -2.34 -21.43 -29.84
N GLU A 392 -3.00 -21.79 -30.94
CA GLU A 392 -4.01 -22.85 -30.94
C GLU A 392 -3.44 -24.18 -30.43
N GLY A 393 -4.20 -24.88 -29.58
CA GLY A 393 -3.77 -26.13 -28.95
C GLY A 393 -2.85 -25.97 -27.73
N SER A 394 -2.60 -24.75 -27.26
CA SER A 394 -1.84 -24.51 -26.02
C SER A 394 -2.48 -25.19 -24.80
N ASP A 395 -1.66 -25.75 -23.91
CA ASP A 395 -2.08 -26.31 -22.62
C ASP A 395 -2.35 -25.17 -21.63
N LEU A 396 -3.59 -24.67 -21.63
CA LEU A 396 -4.09 -23.69 -20.66
C LEU A 396 -4.84 -24.42 -19.54
N ARG A 397 -4.42 -24.18 -18.29
CA ARG A 397 -4.98 -24.76 -17.07
C ARG A 397 -5.51 -23.67 -16.14
N PRO A 398 -6.52 -23.98 -15.31
CA PRO A 398 -7.09 -23.02 -14.37
C PRO A 398 -6.06 -22.53 -13.36
N PRO A 399 -6.29 -21.37 -12.71
CA PRO A 399 -5.40 -20.85 -11.69
C PRO A 399 -5.17 -21.86 -10.56
N VAL A 400 -3.93 -21.93 -10.09
CA VAL A 400 -3.55 -22.72 -8.91
C VAL A 400 -3.51 -21.83 -7.68
N ASP A 401 -3.96 -22.35 -6.55
CA ASP A 401 -3.90 -21.64 -5.27
C ASP A 401 -2.46 -21.53 -4.76
N TYR A 402 -2.15 -20.36 -4.19
CA TYR A 402 -0.80 -20.00 -3.75
C TYR A 402 -0.33 -20.83 -2.54
N TYR A 403 -1.23 -21.14 -1.60
CA TYR A 403 -0.89 -21.77 -0.32
C TYR A 403 -0.89 -23.31 -0.36
N THR A 404 -1.32 -23.90 -1.47
CA THR A 404 -1.48 -25.35 -1.63
C THR A 404 -0.68 -25.87 -2.83
N GLY A 405 -1.25 -25.83 -4.04
CA GLY A 405 -0.70 -26.51 -5.20
C GLY A 405 0.52 -25.84 -5.86
N LEU A 406 0.78 -24.55 -5.59
CA LEU A 406 1.79 -23.78 -6.32
C LEU A 406 3.23 -24.29 -6.10
N ALA A 407 3.57 -24.69 -4.87
CA ALA A 407 4.89 -25.21 -4.54
C ALA A 407 5.21 -26.49 -5.34
N ALA A 408 4.22 -27.38 -5.47
CA ALA A 408 4.34 -28.62 -6.23
C ALA A 408 4.51 -28.33 -7.73
N VAL A 409 3.79 -27.35 -8.29
CA VAL A 409 3.98 -26.91 -9.68
C VAL A 409 5.43 -26.46 -9.91
N TYR A 410 5.95 -25.56 -9.07
CA TYR A 410 7.31 -25.03 -9.24
C TYR A 410 8.40 -26.08 -9.09
N ARG A 411 8.20 -27.07 -8.22
CA ARG A 411 9.14 -28.19 -8.04
C ARG A 411 9.17 -29.13 -9.23
N ASN A 412 8.00 -29.44 -9.80
CA ASN A 412 7.85 -30.43 -10.87
C ASN A 412 8.04 -29.84 -12.27
N ALA A 413 7.91 -28.52 -12.44
CA ALA A 413 8.25 -27.85 -13.69
C ALA A 413 9.74 -28.05 -14.01
N ARG A 414 10.05 -28.48 -15.24
CA ARG A 414 11.46 -28.56 -15.69
C ARG A 414 12.06 -27.16 -15.79
N ILE A 415 11.29 -26.19 -16.30
CA ILE A 415 11.60 -24.77 -16.30
C ILE A 415 10.31 -23.98 -16.02
N SER A 416 10.34 -23.11 -15.01
CA SER A 416 9.33 -22.07 -14.80
C SER A 416 9.75 -20.80 -15.54
N LEU A 417 8.90 -20.29 -16.43
CA LEU A 417 9.10 -19.02 -17.11
C LEU A 417 8.49 -17.89 -16.28
N ASN A 418 9.28 -16.87 -15.96
CA ASN A 418 8.80 -15.60 -15.45
C ASN A 418 8.91 -14.52 -16.53
N VAL A 419 7.90 -13.66 -16.57
CA VAL A 419 7.88 -12.45 -17.39
C VAL A 419 7.39 -11.29 -16.52
N THR A 420 8.31 -10.39 -16.21
CA THR A 420 8.09 -9.26 -15.30
C THR A 420 7.28 -8.17 -15.98
N GLY A 421 6.37 -7.55 -15.23
CA GLY A 421 5.54 -6.46 -15.74
C GLY A 421 6.33 -5.17 -15.95
N MET A 422 5.73 -4.24 -16.69
CA MET A 422 6.27 -2.92 -17.01
C MET A 422 5.78 -1.84 -16.03
N LEU A 423 4.82 -2.17 -15.15
CA LEU A 423 4.34 -1.28 -14.08
C LEU A 423 5.35 -1.06 -12.96
N LEU A 424 6.26 -2.02 -12.77
CA LEU A 424 7.36 -1.98 -11.83
C LEU A 424 8.68 -2.14 -12.62
N PRO A 425 9.28 -1.02 -13.09
CA PRO A 425 10.50 -1.01 -13.90
C PRO A 425 11.63 -1.92 -13.40
N ALA A 426 11.90 -1.91 -12.09
CA ALA A 426 12.95 -2.72 -11.45
C ALA A 426 12.39 -3.62 -10.32
N GLY A 427 11.07 -3.81 -10.24
CA GLY A 427 10.44 -4.68 -9.26
C GLY A 427 10.52 -6.14 -9.67
N LEU A 428 10.94 -7.01 -8.74
CA LEU A 428 10.91 -8.46 -8.94
C LEU A 428 9.55 -9.04 -8.58
N THR A 429 9.12 -10.07 -9.32
CA THR A 429 7.89 -10.82 -9.03
C THR A 429 8.11 -11.86 -7.93
N GLN A 430 7.02 -12.28 -7.29
CA GLN A 430 7.01 -13.36 -6.29
C GLN A 430 7.70 -14.65 -6.79
N ARG A 431 7.62 -14.95 -8.11
CA ARG A 431 8.25 -16.14 -8.73
C ARG A 431 9.77 -16.16 -8.62
N HIS A 432 10.42 -15.00 -8.59
CA HIS A 432 11.86 -14.94 -8.38
C HIS A 432 12.23 -15.60 -7.06
N PHE A 433 11.44 -15.40 -6.02
CA PHE A 433 11.74 -15.97 -4.71
C PHE A 433 11.22 -17.41 -4.61
N ASP A 434 9.96 -17.63 -4.96
CA ASP A 434 9.29 -18.89 -4.65
C ASP A 434 9.72 -20.07 -5.54
N VAL A 435 10.02 -19.84 -6.82
CA VAL A 435 10.46 -20.94 -7.70
C VAL A 435 11.78 -21.51 -7.20
N TRP A 436 12.74 -20.65 -6.86
CA TRP A 436 14.03 -21.08 -6.35
C TRP A 436 13.91 -21.66 -4.93
N ALA A 437 13.06 -21.08 -4.07
CA ALA A 437 12.76 -21.65 -2.75
C ALA A 437 12.13 -23.05 -2.83
N ALA A 438 11.30 -23.31 -3.83
CA ALA A 438 10.72 -24.63 -4.11
C ALA A 438 11.73 -25.64 -4.68
N GLY A 439 12.94 -25.20 -5.03
CA GLY A 439 13.94 -26.01 -5.74
C GLY A 439 13.67 -26.17 -7.23
N GLY A 440 12.80 -25.31 -7.80
CA GLY A 440 12.54 -25.21 -9.22
C GLY A 440 13.62 -24.40 -9.96
N LEU A 441 13.60 -24.48 -11.29
CA LEU A 441 14.45 -23.68 -12.16
C LEU A 441 13.61 -22.55 -12.77
N LEU A 442 14.03 -21.31 -12.59
CA LEU A 442 13.39 -20.14 -13.19
C LEU A 442 14.20 -19.66 -14.41
N LEU A 443 13.53 -19.40 -15.52
CA LEU A 443 14.01 -18.57 -16.63
C LEU A 443 13.22 -17.26 -16.59
N THR A 444 13.89 -16.11 -16.56
CA THR A 444 13.24 -14.81 -16.33
C THR A 444 13.76 -13.75 -17.31
N ASP A 445 13.03 -12.64 -17.48
CA ASP A 445 13.54 -11.50 -18.24
C ASP A 445 14.67 -10.78 -17.48
N ALA A 446 15.59 -10.15 -18.22
CA ALA A 446 16.69 -9.36 -17.68
C ALA A 446 16.20 -8.03 -17.07
N ASN A 447 15.36 -8.12 -16.05
CA ASN A 447 14.84 -7.00 -15.29
C ASN A 447 15.96 -6.36 -14.43
N PRO A 448 16.07 -5.02 -14.36
CA PRO A 448 17.06 -4.34 -13.53
C PRO A 448 17.04 -4.75 -12.05
N GLY A 449 15.89 -5.18 -11.52
CA GLY A 449 15.77 -5.69 -10.16
C GLY A 449 16.62 -6.93 -9.87
N MET A 450 17.08 -7.64 -10.91
CA MET A 450 17.97 -8.81 -10.76
C MET A 450 19.36 -8.44 -10.21
N ASP A 451 19.72 -7.15 -10.19
CA ASP A 451 21.00 -6.66 -9.68
C ASP A 451 21.19 -6.90 -8.17
N ILE A 452 20.13 -7.27 -7.44
CA ILE A 452 20.23 -7.72 -6.05
C ILE A 452 20.86 -9.11 -5.91
N PHE A 453 21.03 -9.85 -7.00
CA PHE A 453 21.60 -11.20 -7.01
C PHE A 453 22.99 -11.23 -7.64
N PRO A 454 23.81 -12.26 -7.34
CA PRO A 454 25.11 -12.42 -8.00
C PRO A 454 24.98 -12.50 -9.52
N ARG A 455 25.67 -11.60 -10.22
CA ARG A 455 25.58 -11.45 -11.68
C ARG A 455 25.74 -12.76 -12.46
N HIS A 456 26.68 -13.62 -12.06
CA HIS A 456 26.91 -14.90 -12.72
C HIS A 456 25.72 -15.87 -12.63
N LEU A 457 24.94 -15.81 -11.54
CA LEU A 457 23.69 -16.59 -11.42
C LEU A 457 22.57 -15.97 -12.25
N ALA A 458 22.43 -14.64 -12.21
CA ALA A 458 21.43 -13.90 -12.98
C ALA A 458 21.61 -14.06 -14.50
N ASP A 459 22.82 -13.88 -15.02
CA ASP A 459 23.12 -14.02 -16.46
C ASP A 459 22.79 -15.42 -16.99
N ALA A 460 22.92 -16.46 -16.16
CA ALA A 460 22.60 -17.84 -16.52
C ALA A 460 21.09 -18.08 -16.74
N VAL A 461 20.22 -17.29 -16.11
CA VAL A 461 18.76 -17.49 -16.11
C VAL A 461 17.96 -16.35 -16.74
N THR A 462 18.62 -15.29 -17.21
CA THR A 462 17.93 -14.12 -17.78
C THR A 462 17.88 -14.16 -19.31
N PHE A 463 16.83 -13.61 -19.93
CA PHE A 463 16.77 -13.30 -21.37
C PHE A 463 16.42 -11.84 -21.58
N ARG A 464 16.91 -11.21 -22.65
CA ARG A 464 16.60 -9.81 -22.99
C ARG A 464 15.52 -9.71 -24.06
N ARG A 465 15.55 -10.62 -25.03
CA ARG A 465 14.61 -10.63 -26.17
C ARG A 465 13.76 -11.90 -26.15
N PRO A 466 12.51 -11.88 -26.64
CA PRO A 466 11.67 -13.08 -26.69
C PRO A 466 12.34 -14.22 -27.47
N ALA A 467 13.04 -13.89 -28.56
CA ALA A 467 13.74 -14.85 -29.41
C ALA A 467 14.89 -15.61 -28.69
N GLU A 468 15.32 -15.16 -27.50
CA GLU A 468 16.35 -15.83 -26.70
C GLU A 468 15.76 -16.94 -25.81
N ILE A 469 14.43 -16.99 -25.63
CA ILE A 469 13.76 -17.94 -24.75
C ILE A 469 13.99 -19.37 -25.23
N SER A 470 13.64 -19.71 -26.48
CA SER A 470 13.75 -21.10 -26.96
C SER A 470 15.20 -21.62 -26.94
N PRO A 471 16.22 -20.87 -27.42
CA PRO A 471 17.62 -21.28 -27.28
C PRO A 471 18.05 -21.51 -25.83
N LYS A 472 17.64 -20.65 -24.89
CA LYS A 472 17.98 -20.80 -23.47
C LYS A 472 17.28 -22.00 -22.83
N VAL A 473 16.00 -22.22 -23.13
CA VAL A 473 15.25 -23.40 -22.71
C VAL A 473 15.96 -24.66 -23.19
N ASN A 474 16.25 -24.76 -24.49
CA ASN A 474 16.91 -25.93 -25.07
C ASN A 474 18.29 -26.17 -24.44
N HIS A 475 19.07 -25.11 -24.20
CA HIS A 475 20.36 -25.20 -23.54
C HIS A 475 20.23 -25.77 -22.11
N LEU A 476 19.32 -25.23 -21.30
CA LEU A 476 19.11 -25.67 -19.92
C LEU A 476 18.62 -27.13 -19.86
N LEU A 477 17.69 -27.51 -20.75
CA LEU A 477 17.17 -28.88 -20.83
C LEU A 477 18.22 -29.90 -21.30
N ALA A 478 19.15 -29.49 -22.17
CA ALA A 478 20.24 -30.33 -22.66
C ALA A 478 21.39 -30.48 -21.64
N ASN A 479 21.42 -29.68 -20.57
CA ASN A 479 22.49 -29.67 -19.57
C ASN A 479 21.96 -29.94 -18.14
N PRO A 480 21.37 -31.11 -17.87
CA PRO A 480 20.67 -31.38 -16.61
C PRO A 480 21.54 -31.26 -15.36
N HIS A 481 22.82 -31.63 -15.42
CA HIS A 481 23.76 -31.47 -14.30
C HIS A 481 23.98 -30.00 -13.95
N LYS A 482 24.21 -29.15 -14.96
CA LYS A 482 24.37 -27.70 -14.76
C LYS A 482 23.09 -27.06 -14.24
N ALA A 483 21.93 -27.47 -14.77
CA ALA A 483 20.63 -27.01 -14.30
C ALA A 483 20.40 -27.38 -12.81
N ALA A 484 20.76 -28.60 -12.40
CA ALA A 484 20.68 -29.04 -11.01
C ALA A 484 21.59 -28.23 -10.08
N GLN A 485 22.84 -27.97 -10.49
CA GLN A 485 23.76 -27.11 -9.74
C GLN A 485 23.22 -25.68 -9.60
N LEU A 486 22.69 -25.11 -10.69
CA LEU A 486 22.12 -23.77 -10.70
C LEU A 486 20.91 -23.66 -9.76
N LYS A 487 20.02 -24.65 -9.78
CA LYS A 487 18.89 -24.75 -8.83
C LYS A 487 19.35 -24.76 -7.38
N ALA A 488 20.39 -25.55 -7.06
CA ALA A 488 20.91 -25.66 -5.70
C ALA A 488 21.48 -24.33 -5.20
N LEU A 489 22.30 -23.65 -6.04
CA LEU A 489 22.87 -22.34 -5.72
C LEU A 489 21.80 -21.27 -5.51
N TRP A 490 20.78 -21.23 -6.37
CA TRP A 490 19.65 -20.30 -6.21
C TRP A 490 18.84 -20.58 -4.95
N ARG A 491 18.53 -21.85 -4.66
CA ARG A 491 17.78 -22.22 -3.46
C ARG A 491 18.53 -21.82 -2.19
N GLU A 492 19.84 -22.10 -2.13
CA GLU A 492 20.69 -21.71 -1.00
C GLU A 492 20.68 -20.19 -0.79
N LEU A 493 20.89 -19.43 -1.87
CA LEU A 493 20.87 -17.95 -1.84
C LEU A 493 19.54 -17.41 -1.31
N ILE A 494 18.41 -17.89 -1.87
CA ILE A 494 17.09 -17.39 -1.49
C ILE A 494 16.74 -17.71 -0.05
N LEU A 495 17.01 -18.94 0.41
CA LEU A 495 16.71 -19.35 1.78
C LEU A 495 17.60 -18.64 2.81
N ARG A 496 18.79 -18.18 2.42
CA ARG A 496 19.70 -17.42 3.29
C ARG A 496 19.30 -15.95 3.39
N ASP A 497 19.05 -15.29 2.26
CA ASP A 497 19.03 -13.81 2.19
C ASP A 497 17.67 -13.21 1.81
N HIS A 498 16.72 -14.02 1.31
CA HIS A 498 15.48 -13.52 0.72
C HIS A 498 14.21 -14.18 1.28
N THR A 499 14.15 -14.33 2.59
CA THR A 499 12.96 -14.76 3.35
C THR A 499 12.20 -13.57 3.94
N TYR A 500 10.91 -13.75 4.25
CA TYR A 500 10.13 -12.71 4.94
C TYR A 500 10.69 -12.41 6.34
N LEU A 501 11.38 -13.36 6.99
CA LEU A 501 12.13 -13.10 8.22
C LEU A 501 13.22 -12.04 8.00
N ASN A 502 14.00 -12.15 6.93
CA ASN A 502 15.02 -11.13 6.61
C ASN A 502 14.39 -9.75 6.36
N ARG A 503 13.22 -9.71 5.73
CA ARG A 503 12.49 -8.45 5.47
C ARG A 503 11.99 -7.82 6.75
N VAL A 504 11.36 -8.60 7.63
CA VAL A 504 10.92 -8.13 8.94
C VAL A 504 12.09 -7.64 9.79
N GLN A 505 13.22 -8.36 9.81
CA GLN A 505 14.43 -7.90 10.50
C GLN A 505 14.92 -6.54 9.97
N THR A 506 14.90 -6.35 8.65
CA THR A 506 15.24 -5.06 8.04
C THR A 506 14.30 -3.96 8.50
N VAL A 507 12.98 -4.22 8.51
CA VAL A 507 11.97 -3.25 8.99
C VAL A 507 12.20 -2.91 10.45
N LEU A 508 12.38 -3.92 11.31
CA LEU A 508 12.55 -3.75 12.75
C LEU A 508 13.85 -3.00 13.10
N ASN A 509 14.93 -3.21 12.34
CA ASN A 509 16.18 -2.47 12.54
C ASN A 509 16.03 -0.97 12.28
N LEU A 510 15.13 -0.59 11.37
CA LEU A 510 14.83 0.82 11.06
C LEU A 510 13.85 1.43 12.06
N THR A 511 12.87 0.66 12.55
CA THR A 511 11.84 1.17 13.47
C THR A 511 12.23 1.07 14.95
N GLU A 512 13.19 0.20 15.29
CA GLU A 512 13.68 -0.03 16.65
C GLU A 512 15.22 -0.06 16.71
N PRO A 513 15.92 1.06 16.46
CA PRO A 513 17.39 1.09 16.36
C PRO A 513 18.12 0.59 17.64
N HIS A 514 17.46 0.62 18.80
CA HIS A 514 18.01 0.08 20.06
C HIS A 514 18.09 -1.46 20.11
N ARG A 515 17.55 -2.20 19.12
CA ARG A 515 17.73 -3.66 18.99
C ARG A 515 19.17 -4.07 18.66
N LEU A 516 19.97 -3.19 18.05
CA LEU A 516 21.35 -3.48 17.63
C LEU A 516 22.34 -3.73 18.79
N HIS A 517 21.92 -3.53 20.05
CA HIS A 517 22.76 -3.65 21.24
C HIS A 517 22.32 -4.76 22.22
N ARG A 518 21.49 -5.72 21.78
CA ARG A 518 21.11 -6.88 22.59
C ARG A 518 21.65 -8.19 22.04
#